data_AF-A0A952HFF1-F1
#
_entry.id   AF-A0A952HFF1-F1
#
_cell.length_a   1.000
_cell.length_b   1.000
_cell.length_c   1.000
_cell.angle_alpha   90.00
_cell.angle_beta   90.00
_cell.angle_gamma   90.00
#
_symmetry.space_group_name_H-M   'P 1'
#
loop_
_entity.id
_entity.type
_entity.pdbx_description
1 polymer ?
#
loop_
_entity_poly.entity_id
_entity_poly.type
_entity_poly.pdbx_seq_one_letter_code
_entity_poly.pdbx_strand_id
1 'polypeptide(L)' 'ATNKLIKTMEGMSFETPKGKMTFRPEDHQAMQSMYHFKIKVDPAFPWGVPELVREIKPEEMNVPIRNKR' A
#
# COMPACT_ATOMS: atom_id res chain seq x y z
N ALA A 1 -8.75 23.96 -10.65
CA ALA A 1 -7.71 23.32 -9.82
C ALA A 1 -7.85 21.80 -9.79
N THR A 2 -9.03 21.26 -9.45
CA THR A 2 -9.29 19.81 -9.27
C THR A 2 -8.89 18.94 -10.48
N ASN A 3 -9.37 19.25 -11.69
CA ASN A 3 -9.05 18.45 -12.89
C ASN A 3 -7.55 18.39 -13.21
N LYS A 4 -6.79 19.42 -12.80
CA LYS A 4 -5.34 19.43 -12.98
C LYS A 4 -4.67 18.46 -12.01
N LEU A 5 -5.10 18.46 -10.75
CA LEU A 5 -4.61 17.53 -9.73
C LEU A 5 -4.94 16.08 -10.06
N ILE A 6 -6.17 15.78 -10.51
CA ILE A 6 -6.56 14.43 -10.92
C ILE A 6 -5.62 13.90 -12.00
N LYS A 7 -5.42 14.67 -13.08
CA LYS A 7 -4.51 14.30 -14.17
C LYS A 7 -3.06 14.14 -13.72
N THR A 8 -2.62 14.93 -12.74
CA THR A 8 -1.27 14.78 -12.17
C THR A 8 -1.15 13.50 -11.35
N MET A 9 -2.20 13.11 -10.63
CA MET A 9 -2.15 12.00 -9.68
C MET A 9 -2.39 10.62 -10.31
N GLU A 10 -3.13 10.54 -11.41
CA GLU A 10 -3.36 9.28 -12.13
C GLU A 10 -2.03 8.70 -12.65
N GLY A 11 -1.62 7.55 -12.10
CA GLY A 11 -0.34 6.91 -12.42
C GLY A 11 0.87 7.50 -11.69
N MET A 12 0.65 8.48 -10.81
CA MET A 12 1.74 9.11 -10.06
C MET A 12 2.34 8.14 -9.05
N SER A 13 3.67 8.02 -9.07
CA SER A 13 4.43 7.37 -8.02
C SER A 13 5.05 8.38 -7.07
N PHE A 14 5.12 8.03 -5.79
CA PHE A 14 5.68 8.88 -4.74
C PHE A 14 6.28 8.03 -3.62
N GLU A 15 7.30 8.59 -2.93
CA GLU A 15 7.98 7.92 -1.83
C GLU A 15 7.19 8.05 -0.52
N THR A 16 7.20 6.98 0.26
CA THR A 16 6.54 6.90 1.57
C THR A 16 7.42 6.08 2.53
N PRO A 17 7.11 6.05 3.84
CA PRO A 17 7.78 5.14 4.76
C PRO A 17 7.64 3.64 4.39
N LYS A 18 6.68 3.28 3.55
CA LYS A 18 6.49 1.93 3.01
C LYS A 18 7.20 1.70 1.67
N GLY A 19 8.09 2.62 1.29
CA GLY A 19 8.69 2.68 -0.05
C GLY A 19 7.76 3.35 -1.06
N LYS A 20 8.02 3.07 -2.34
CA LYS A 20 7.30 3.65 -3.46
C LYS A 20 5.84 3.19 -3.50
N MET A 21 4.91 4.15 -3.48
CA MET A 21 3.50 3.91 -3.78
C MET A 21 3.15 4.47 -5.15
N THR A 22 2.11 3.94 -5.79
CA THR A 22 1.59 4.45 -7.06
C THR A 22 0.06 4.50 -7.06
N PHE A 23 -0.52 5.62 -7.45
CA PHE A 23 -1.98 5.70 -7.65
C PHE A 23 -2.35 5.02 -8.97
N ARG A 24 -3.15 3.94 -8.88
CA ARG A 24 -3.66 3.21 -10.03
C ARG A 24 -4.68 4.08 -10.78
N PRO A 25 -4.50 4.38 -12.08
CA PRO A 25 -5.40 5.29 -12.82
C PRO A 25 -6.87 4.84 -12.83
N GLU A 26 -7.13 3.54 -12.85
CA GLU A 26 -8.45 2.97 -13.07
C GLU A 26 -9.42 3.24 -11.91
N ASP A 27 -8.93 3.29 -10.67
CA ASP A 27 -9.76 3.45 -9.46
C ASP A 27 -9.13 4.28 -8.35
N HIS A 28 -7.99 4.92 -8.65
CA HIS A 28 -7.23 5.78 -7.74
C HIS A 28 -6.76 5.08 -6.46
N GLN A 29 -6.70 3.75 -6.47
CA GLN A 29 -6.12 2.97 -5.38
C GLN A 29 -4.61 3.22 -5.29
N ALA A 30 -4.11 3.53 -4.10
CA ALA A 30 -2.67 3.55 -3.83
C ALA A 30 -2.13 2.12 -3.72
N MET A 31 -1.46 1.66 -4.77
CA MET A 31 -0.75 0.39 -4.81
C MET A 31 0.56 0.53 -4.04
N GLN A 32 0.81 -0.40 -3.12
CA GLN A 32 1.88 -0.29 -2.13
C GLN A 32 2.29 -1.68 -1.63
N SER A 33 3.51 -1.82 -1.10
CA SER A 33 3.92 -3.06 -0.45
C SER A 33 3.07 -3.37 0.77
N MET A 34 2.81 -4.65 0.99
CA MET A 34 2.13 -5.18 2.19
C MET A 34 3.08 -6.12 2.93
N TYR A 35 2.91 -6.22 4.25
CA TYR A 35 3.84 -6.97 5.09
C TYR A 35 3.12 -8.13 5.76
N HIS A 36 3.53 -9.35 5.43
CA HIS A 36 3.16 -10.52 6.19
C HIS A 36 4.06 -10.57 7.42
N PHE A 37 3.43 -10.52 8.60
CA PHE A 37 4.13 -10.60 9.88
C PHE A 37 3.51 -11.68 10.76
N LYS A 38 4.30 -12.16 11.72
CA LYS A 38 3.85 -13.00 12.82
C LYS A 38 3.94 -12.19 14.11
N ILE A 39 2.94 -12.33 14.98
CA ILE A 39 2.98 -11.70 16.29
C ILE A 39 3.89 -12.51 17.22
N LYS A 40 4.84 -11.81 17.85
CA LYS A 40 5.61 -12.28 18.98
C LYS A 40 5.14 -11.58 20.24
N VAL A 41 4.98 -12.36 21.31
CA VAL A 41 4.72 -11.82 22.65
C VAL A 41 6.07 -11.52 23.29
N ASP A 42 6.33 -10.24 23.52
CA ASP A 42 7.55 -9.76 24.18
C ASP A 42 7.16 -8.97 25.43
N PRO A 43 7.54 -9.42 26.65
CA PRO A 43 7.20 -8.73 27.89
C PRO A 43 7.71 -7.28 27.98
N ALA A 44 8.69 -6.88 27.15
CA ALA A 44 9.17 -5.50 27.11
C ALA A 44 8.15 -4.53 26.48
N PHE A 45 7.16 -5.03 25.75
CA PHE A 45 6.15 -4.22 25.07
C PHE A 45 4.73 -4.58 25.54
N PRO A 46 3.84 -3.60 25.72
CA PRO A 46 2.46 -3.86 26.13
C PRO A 46 1.55 -4.30 24.97
N TRP A 47 2.11 -4.54 23.77
CA TRP A 47 1.40 -5.01 22.57
C TRP A 47 2.15 -6.17 21.91
N GLY A 48 1.48 -6.91 21.03
CA GLY A 48 2.12 -7.93 20.21
C GLY A 48 3.09 -7.31 19.20
N VAL A 49 4.37 -7.70 19.26
CA VAL A 49 5.41 -7.18 18.37
C VAL A 49 5.30 -7.89 17.02
N PRO A 50 5.12 -7.16 15.91
CA PRO A 50 5.12 -7.77 14.58
C PRO A 50 6.55 -8.12 14.16
N GLU A 51 6.83 -9.41 13.98
CA GLU A 51 8.06 -9.89 13.34
C GLU A 51 7.79 -10.13 11.85
N LEU A 52 8.57 -9.47 10.99
CA LEU A 52 8.43 -9.55 9.54
C LEU A 52 8.71 -10.97 9.04
N VAL A 53 7.75 -11.57 8.33
CA VAL A 53 7.93 -12.85 7.63
C VAL A 53 8.34 -12.59 6.19
N ARG A 54 7.59 -11.73 5.48
CA ARG A 54 7.94 -11.27 4.14
C ARG A 54 7.27 -9.96 3.76
N GLU A 55 7.89 -9.24 2.85
CA GLU A 55 7.25 -8.20 2.07
C GLU A 55 6.51 -8.83 0.88
N ILE A 56 5.34 -8.29 0.55
CA ILE A 56 4.51 -8.65 -0.60
C ILE A 56 4.44 -7.40 -1.47
N LYS A 57 5.09 -7.44 -2.63
CA LYS A 57 5.16 -6.28 -3.52
C LYS A 57 3.82 -6.02 -4.22
N PRO A 58 3.55 -4.78 -4.68
CA PRO A 58 2.35 -4.46 -5.45
C PRO A 58 2.08 -5.41 -6.62
N GLU A 59 3.14 -5.84 -7.32
CA GLU A 59 3.05 -6.69 -8.51
C GLU A 59 2.64 -8.14 -8.19
N GLU A 60 2.79 -8.57 -6.94
CA GLU A 60 2.35 -9.90 -6.47
C GLU A 60 0.86 -9.92 -6.06
N MET A 61 0.20 -8.75 -6.01
CA MET A 61 -1.15 -8.62 -5.50
C MET A 61 -2.15 -8.32 -6.60
N ASN A 62 -3.11 -9.21 -6.78
CA ASN A 62 -4.22 -9.00 -7.70
C ASN A 62 -5.40 -8.24 -7.03
N VAL A 63 -5.20 -6.97 -6.71
CA VAL A 63 -6.23 -6.12 -6.08
C VAL A 63 -7.34 -5.79 -7.09
N PRO A 64 -8.61 -6.17 -6.84
CA PRO A 64 -9.68 -5.99 -7.80
C PRO A 64 -10.08 -4.53 -7.98
N ILE A 65 -10.50 -4.16 -9.19
CA ILE A 65 -11.11 -2.86 -9.51
C ILE A 65 -12.63 -2.99 -9.39
N ARG A 66 -13.27 -2.09 -8.63
CA ARG A 66 -14.71 -2.21 -8.28
C ARG A 66 -15.52 -0.92 -8.46
N ASN A 67 -14.97 0.06 -9.17
CA ASN A 67 -15.63 1.36 -9.39
C ASN A 67 -16.43 1.45 -10.70
N LYS A 68 -16.51 0.37 -11.50
CA LYS A 68 -17.41 0.27 -12.65
C LYS A 68 -18.85 0.05 -12.16
N ARG A 69 -19.78 0.89 -12.61
CA ARG A 69 -21.22 0.82 -12.29
C ARG A 69 -21.99 0.19 -13.44
#